data_AF-A0AAE1YDS8-F1
#
_entry.id   AF-A0AAE1YDS8-F1
#
_cell.length_a   1.000
_cell.length_b   1.000
_cell.length_c   1.000
_cell.angle_alpha   90.00
_cell.angle_beta   90.00
_cell.angle_gamma   90.00
#
_symmetry.space_group_name_H-M   'P 1'
#
loop_
_entity.id
_entity.type
_entity.pdbx_description
1 polymer ?
#
loop_
_entity_poly.entity_id
_entity_poly.type
_entity_poly.pdbx_seq_one_letter_code
_entity_poly.pdbx_strand_id
1 'polypeptide(L)'
;MAETRMIVVVGENFNLENAVCNHGFFMMPPNLWMPNQKSLTRPLRLSNDTSSLTVSITQPPSQQFLLINPQQQHSPRSHFSYQDRQAIRAQVARMLRISAKDDMMVEEFHRIHPEAKKVGFARIFRSPTLFEDIVKSVLLCNCTWGRSLEMAEALCDLQQRHCGNKGSKRKRWGGGGSKTVAKPIRNFPTPKEIACLDEETLNRHCNLGYRASIILDLARNIQNGSLNLADFESATCDESSIRQRLLKIKGFGPFTVANIMMCLGFTKRSLSTLRLSNIWKRLINY
;
A
#
# COMPACT_ATOMS: atom_id res chain seq x y z
N MET A 1 1.89 -29.05 16.39
CA MET A 1 2.48 -27.70 16.56
C MET A 1 1.73 -26.77 15.63
N ALA A 2 1.07 -25.72 16.14
CA ALA A 2 0.30 -24.82 15.27
C ALA A 2 1.27 -23.97 14.45
N GLU A 3 1.20 -24.10 13.12
CA GLU A 3 2.08 -23.38 12.20
C GLU A 3 1.73 -21.89 12.24
N THR A 4 2.65 -21.07 12.79
CA THR A 4 2.50 -19.61 12.88
C THR A 4 2.62 -18.93 11.52
N ARG A 5 3.14 -19.64 10.51
CA ARG A 5 3.36 -19.17 9.15
C ARG A 5 2.07 -19.27 8.36
N MET A 6 1.85 -18.30 7.47
CA MET A 6 0.71 -18.31 6.55
C MET A 6 1.22 -18.52 5.13
N ILE A 7 0.44 -19.24 4.33
CA ILE A 7 0.74 -19.54 2.93
C ILE A 7 -0.34 -18.91 2.04
N VAL A 8 0.09 -18.38 0.89
CA VAL A 8 -0.78 -17.96 -0.23
C VAL A 8 -0.27 -18.65 -1.49
N VAL A 9 -1.13 -19.44 -2.15
CA VAL A 9 -0.81 -20.09 -3.42
C VAL A 9 -0.80 -19.05 -4.54
N VAL A 10 0.12 -19.18 -5.48
CA VAL A 10 0.26 -18.30 -6.65
C VAL A 10 0.42 -19.12 -7.92
N GLY A 11 0.11 -18.53 -9.08
CA GLY A 11 0.26 -19.21 -10.36
C GLY A 11 1.72 -19.56 -10.70
N GLU A 12 1.90 -20.52 -11.62
CA GLU A 12 3.20 -21.09 -12.02
C GLU A 12 4.25 -20.04 -12.41
N ASN A 13 3.82 -18.98 -13.09
CA ASN A 13 4.69 -17.90 -13.56
C ASN A 13 4.77 -16.70 -12.61
N PHE A 14 4.26 -16.82 -11.39
CA PHE A 14 4.32 -15.73 -10.41
C PHE A 14 5.75 -15.55 -9.90
N ASN A 15 6.21 -14.30 -9.91
CA ASN A 15 7.48 -13.90 -9.32
C ASN A 15 7.25 -12.71 -8.38
N LEU A 16 7.60 -12.88 -7.10
CA LEU A 16 7.38 -11.88 -6.05
C LEU A 16 8.10 -10.57 -6.33
N GLU A 17 9.36 -10.63 -6.75
CA GLU A 17 10.16 -9.44 -7.04
C GLU A 17 9.55 -8.64 -8.18
N ASN A 18 9.15 -9.28 -9.28
CA ASN A 18 8.46 -8.59 -10.39
C ASN A 18 7.09 -8.04 -9.97
N ALA A 19 6.36 -8.74 -9.10
CA ALA A 19 5.06 -8.32 -8.60
C ALA A 19 5.13 -7.16 -7.60
N VAL A 20 6.26 -6.97 -6.91
CA VAL A 20 6.50 -5.87 -5.97
C VAL A 20 7.22 -4.70 -6.64
N CYS A 21 8.36 -4.96 -7.28
CA CYS A 21 9.31 -3.98 -7.78
C CYS A 21 9.01 -3.48 -9.20
N ASN A 22 7.73 -3.22 -9.51
CA ASN A 22 7.30 -2.79 -10.85
C ASN A 22 7.16 -1.27 -11.03
N HIS A 23 6.95 -0.50 -9.95
CA HIS A 23 6.89 0.97 -9.95
C HIS A 23 7.05 1.51 -8.51
N GLY A 24 7.08 2.82 -8.29
CA GLY A 24 7.48 3.39 -7.00
C GLY A 24 6.67 3.03 -5.74
N PHE A 25 5.42 2.52 -5.81
CA PHE A 25 4.63 2.34 -4.57
C PHE A 25 5.26 1.37 -3.56
N PHE A 26 6.04 0.38 -4.00
CA PHE A 26 6.74 -0.53 -3.07
C PHE A 26 7.81 0.17 -2.24
N MET A 27 8.30 1.33 -2.71
CA MET A 27 9.28 2.16 -1.98
C MET A 27 8.59 3.14 -1.03
N MET A 28 7.28 3.40 -1.19
CA MET A 28 6.55 4.27 -0.30
C MET A 28 6.25 3.56 1.03
N PRO A 29 6.52 4.20 2.19
CA PRO A 29 6.15 3.69 3.50
C PRO A 29 4.69 3.18 3.55
N PRO A 30 4.40 2.14 4.34
CA PRO A 30 5.31 1.44 5.27
C PRO A 30 6.03 0.22 4.67
N ASN A 31 6.11 0.14 3.34
CA ASN A 31 6.76 -0.97 2.65
C ASN A 31 8.28 -0.92 2.84
N LEU A 32 8.90 -2.07 3.15
CA LEU A 32 10.34 -2.27 3.12
C LEU A 32 10.66 -3.48 2.23
N TRP A 33 11.25 -3.22 1.07
CA TRP A 33 11.80 -4.27 0.21
C TRP A 33 13.25 -4.54 0.59
N MET A 34 13.60 -5.82 0.80
CA MET A 34 14.97 -6.26 1.08
C MET A 34 15.53 -6.97 -0.16
N PRO A 35 16.36 -6.32 -1.01
CA PRO A 35 16.83 -6.91 -2.26
C PRO A 35 17.54 -8.25 -2.08
N ASN A 36 18.44 -8.36 -1.10
CA ASN A 36 19.22 -9.57 -0.83
C ASN A 36 18.35 -10.77 -0.43
N GLN A 37 17.20 -10.51 0.20
CA GLN A 37 16.28 -11.55 0.67
C GLN A 37 15.10 -11.76 -0.28
N LYS A 38 14.95 -10.89 -1.30
CA LYS A 38 13.77 -10.78 -2.15
C LYS A 38 12.47 -10.82 -1.33
N SER A 39 12.45 -10.03 -0.25
CA SER A 39 11.40 -10.05 0.75
C SER A 39 10.74 -8.69 0.90
N LEU A 40 9.40 -8.69 1.00
CA LEU A 40 8.61 -7.50 1.34
C LEU A 40 8.24 -7.58 2.82
N THR A 41 8.73 -6.63 3.61
CA THR A 41 8.37 -6.47 5.02
C THR A 41 7.45 -5.28 5.19
N ARG A 42 6.30 -5.48 5.84
CA ARG A 42 5.41 -4.39 6.24
C ARG A 42 4.45 -4.79 7.37
N PRO A 43 3.89 -3.84 8.11
CA PRO A 43 2.76 -4.08 8.98
C PRO A 43 1.47 -4.23 8.16
N LEU A 44 0.64 -5.18 8.60
CA LEU A 44 -0.70 -5.45 8.09
C LEU A 44 -1.68 -5.51 9.26
N ARG A 45 -2.92 -5.06 9.04
CA ARG A 45 -3.94 -5.04 10.09
C ARG A 45 -4.52 -6.42 10.35
N LEU A 46 -4.83 -6.70 11.61
CA LEU A 46 -5.57 -7.89 12.01
C LEU A 46 -7.07 -7.69 11.75
N SER A 47 -7.87 -8.74 11.98
CA SER A 47 -9.30 -8.72 11.66
C SER A 47 -10.11 -7.68 12.44
N ASN A 48 -9.59 -7.19 13.57
CA ASN A 48 -10.19 -6.13 14.38
C ASN A 48 -9.91 -4.71 13.88
N ASP A 49 -9.13 -4.53 12.80
CA ASP A 49 -8.71 -3.26 12.20
C ASP A 49 -7.91 -2.30 13.12
N THR A 50 -7.75 -2.61 14.40
CA THR A 50 -7.00 -1.79 15.38
C THR A 50 -5.60 -2.33 15.65
N SER A 51 -5.46 -3.66 15.65
CA SER A 51 -4.20 -4.34 15.90
C SER A 51 -3.48 -4.63 14.59
N SER A 52 -2.17 -4.82 14.66
CA SER A 52 -1.38 -5.09 13.45
C SER A 52 -0.23 -6.03 13.71
N LEU A 53 0.20 -6.68 12.65
CA LEU A 53 1.29 -7.63 12.64
C LEU A 53 2.27 -7.24 11.54
N THR A 54 3.54 -7.02 11.92
CA THR A 54 4.61 -6.92 10.92
C THR A 54 4.88 -8.31 10.36
N VAL A 55 4.80 -8.43 9.04
CA VAL A 55 5.08 -9.67 8.33
C VAL A 55 6.20 -9.47 7.33
N SER A 56 6.96 -10.52 7.09
CA SER A 56 7.88 -10.65 5.95
C SER A 56 7.31 -11.65 4.96
N ILE A 57 7.16 -11.22 3.71
CA ILE A 57 6.60 -12.00 2.61
C ILE A 57 7.77 -12.42 1.72
N THR A 58 7.92 -13.72 1.51
CA THR A 58 8.96 -14.30 0.64
C THR A 58 8.36 -15.34 -0.29
N GLN A 59 9.03 -15.57 -1.43
CA GLN A 59 8.73 -16.68 -2.32
C GLN A 59 9.91 -17.66 -2.28
N PRO A 60 9.72 -18.89 -1.79
CA PRO A 60 10.76 -19.91 -1.88
C PRO A 60 11.10 -20.21 -3.35
N PRO A 61 12.37 -20.55 -3.67
CA PRO A 61 12.79 -20.83 -5.04
C PRO A 61 11.94 -21.94 -5.69
N SER A 62 11.48 -21.69 -6.92
CA SER A 62 10.70 -22.63 -7.73
C SER A 62 9.39 -23.12 -7.09
N GLN A 63 8.85 -22.41 -6.10
CA GLN A 63 7.58 -22.74 -5.46
C GLN A 63 6.44 -21.85 -5.93
N GLN A 64 5.26 -22.46 -6.07
CA GLN A 64 4.00 -21.80 -6.45
C GLN A 64 3.24 -21.28 -5.22
N PHE A 65 3.96 -20.81 -4.21
CA PHE A 65 3.37 -20.19 -3.03
C PHE A 65 4.28 -19.14 -2.40
N LEU A 66 3.65 -18.22 -1.68
CA LEU A 66 4.30 -17.23 -0.84
C LEU A 66 4.24 -17.66 0.62
N LEU A 67 5.34 -17.44 1.33
CA LEU A 67 5.40 -17.56 2.78
C LEU A 67 5.23 -16.18 3.40
N ILE A 68 4.27 -16.07 4.32
CA ILE A 68 4.03 -14.88 5.13
C ILE A 68 4.46 -15.20 6.55
N ASN A 69 5.59 -14.63 6.96
CA ASN A 69 6.23 -14.88 8.24
C ASN A 69 6.01 -13.70 9.20
N PRO A 70 5.33 -13.90 10.33
CA PRO A 70 5.23 -12.90 11.39
C PRO A 70 6.61 -12.52 11.94
N GLN A 71 6.94 -11.23 11.97
CA GLN A 71 8.12 -10.71 12.67
C GLN A 71 7.72 -10.43 14.13
N GLN A 72 7.91 -11.43 15.00
CA GLN A 72 7.65 -11.26 16.43
C GLN A 72 8.67 -10.28 17.01
N GLN A 73 8.21 -9.16 17.61
CA GLN A 73 9.11 -8.30 18.36
C GLN A 73 9.24 -8.73 19.84
N HIS A 74 8.18 -9.13 20.57
CA HIS A 74 8.32 -9.38 22.03
C HIS A 74 7.31 -10.35 22.69
N SER A 75 6.69 -11.30 21.99
CA SER A 75 5.82 -12.30 22.67
C SER A 75 5.88 -13.68 22.03
N PRO A 76 6.33 -14.73 22.76
CA PRO A 76 6.62 -16.04 22.17
C PRO A 76 5.41 -16.83 21.64
N ARG A 77 4.15 -16.43 21.90
CA ARG A 77 2.96 -17.20 21.50
C ARG A 77 1.71 -16.33 21.29
N SER A 78 1.77 -15.36 20.38
CA SER A 78 0.54 -14.75 19.86
C SER A 78 -0.15 -15.76 18.93
N HIS A 79 -1.11 -16.53 19.44
CA HIS A 79 -1.98 -17.32 18.59
C HIS A 79 -2.91 -16.38 17.82
N PHE A 80 -2.66 -16.19 16.53
CA PHE A 80 -3.59 -15.45 15.67
C PHE A 80 -4.86 -16.27 15.43
N SER A 81 -6.01 -15.61 15.41
CA SER A 81 -7.28 -16.28 15.08
C SER A 81 -7.31 -16.72 13.61
N TYR A 82 -8.27 -17.57 13.24
CA TYR A 82 -8.50 -17.88 11.82
C TYR A 82 -8.85 -16.62 11.02
N GLN A 83 -9.66 -15.73 11.59
CA GLN A 83 -10.07 -14.46 10.98
C GLN A 83 -8.88 -13.54 10.74
N ASP A 84 -7.94 -13.46 11.69
CA ASP A 84 -6.70 -12.69 11.53
C ASP A 84 -5.84 -13.22 10.39
N ARG A 85 -5.66 -14.55 10.33
CA ARG A 85 -4.91 -15.17 9.23
C ARG A 85 -5.57 -14.89 7.88
N GLN A 86 -6.90 -14.92 7.80
CA GLN A 86 -7.63 -14.59 6.57
C GLN A 86 -7.51 -13.11 6.21
N ALA A 87 -7.60 -12.20 7.18
CA ALA A 87 -7.40 -10.77 6.95
C ALA A 87 -5.99 -10.46 6.41
N ILE A 88 -4.96 -11.12 6.94
CA ILE A 88 -3.57 -10.99 6.46
C ILE A 88 -3.44 -11.54 5.04
N ARG A 89 -3.96 -12.74 4.75
CA ARG A 89 -3.93 -13.31 3.40
C ARG A 89 -4.66 -12.44 2.39
N ALA A 90 -5.83 -11.91 2.73
CA ALA A 90 -6.60 -11.03 1.86
C ALA A 90 -5.84 -9.75 1.51
N GLN A 91 -5.16 -9.14 2.49
CA GLN A 91 -4.31 -7.97 2.25
C GLN A 91 -3.11 -8.30 1.35
N VAL A 92 -2.44 -9.43 1.56
CA VAL A 92 -1.33 -9.88 0.69
C VAL A 92 -1.82 -10.16 -0.73
N ALA A 93 -2.94 -10.87 -0.88
CA ALA A 93 -3.55 -11.15 -2.16
C ALA A 93 -3.94 -9.86 -2.90
N ARG A 94 -4.50 -8.86 -2.18
CA ARG A 94 -4.80 -7.55 -2.76
C ARG A 94 -3.53 -6.87 -3.26
N MET A 95 -2.52 -6.72 -2.42
CA MET A 95 -1.27 -6.01 -2.74
C MET A 95 -0.58 -6.57 -3.99
N LEU A 96 -0.53 -7.89 -4.07
CA LEU A 96 0.20 -8.63 -5.09
C LEU A 96 -0.67 -9.06 -6.28
N ARG A 97 -1.96 -8.69 -6.29
CA ARG A 97 -2.94 -9.06 -7.32
C ARG A 97 -2.99 -10.57 -7.53
N ILE A 98 -3.30 -11.31 -6.48
CA ILE A 98 -3.38 -12.77 -6.50
C ILE A 98 -4.86 -13.17 -6.55
N SER A 99 -5.35 -13.41 -7.76
CA SER A 99 -6.67 -13.96 -8.04
C SER A 99 -6.69 -14.56 -9.45
N ALA A 100 -7.66 -15.44 -9.74
CA ALA A 100 -7.85 -15.98 -11.09
C ALA A 100 -8.05 -14.87 -12.14
N LYS A 101 -8.77 -13.80 -11.78
CA LYS A 101 -8.97 -12.63 -12.64
C LYS A 101 -7.64 -11.93 -12.95
N ASP A 102 -6.79 -11.76 -11.94
CA ASP A 102 -5.48 -11.12 -12.13
C ASP A 102 -4.57 -12.00 -13.03
N ASP A 103 -4.62 -13.32 -12.88
CA ASP A 103 -3.85 -14.24 -13.72
C ASP A 103 -4.27 -14.15 -15.20
N MET A 104 -5.58 -14.15 -15.47
CA MET A 104 -6.11 -13.94 -16.83
C MET A 104 -5.70 -12.57 -17.41
N MET A 105 -5.69 -11.51 -16.59
CA MET A 105 -5.24 -10.18 -17.03
C MET A 105 -3.75 -10.17 -17.38
N VAL A 106 -2.92 -10.91 -16.63
CA VAL A 106 -1.49 -11.07 -16.93
C VAL A 106 -1.28 -11.80 -18.25
N GLU A 107 -1.98 -12.91 -18.46
CA GLU A 107 -1.91 -13.68 -19.71
C GLU A 107 -2.30 -12.85 -20.93
N GLU A 108 -3.42 -12.13 -20.85
CA GLU A 108 -3.88 -11.25 -21.92
C GLU A 108 -2.89 -10.10 -22.19
N PHE A 109 -2.34 -9.50 -21.13
CA PHE A 109 -1.32 -8.46 -21.27
C PHE A 109 -0.06 -8.98 -21.95
N HIS A 110 0.43 -10.17 -21.57
CA HIS A 110 1.59 -10.82 -22.18
C HIS A 110 1.36 -11.26 -23.62
N ARG A 111 0.12 -11.62 -23.98
CA ARG A 111 -0.28 -11.93 -25.36
C ARG A 111 -0.14 -10.69 -26.27
N ILE A 112 -0.53 -9.52 -25.77
CA ILE A 112 -0.44 -8.24 -26.51
C ILE A 112 0.99 -7.67 -26.45
N HIS A 113 1.72 -7.91 -25.36
CA HIS A 113 3.05 -7.35 -25.11
C HIS A 113 4.11 -8.44 -24.80
N PRO A 114 4.59 -9.19 -25.82
CA PRO A 114 5.58 -10.25 -25.64
C PRO A 114 6.88 -9.78 -24.97
N GLU A 115 7.32 -8.54 -25.23
CA GLU A 115 8.52 -7.98 -24.58
C GLU A 115 8.34 -7.81 -23.07
N ALA A 116 7.13 -7.51 -22.61
CA ALA A 116 6.84 -7.44 -21.19
C ALA A 116 6.84 -8.83 -20.54
N LYS A 117 6.42 -9.87 -21.28
CA LYS A 117 6.53 -11.28 -20.85
C LYS A 117 7.99 -11.68 -20.61
N LYS A 118 8.90 -11.33 -21.51
CA LYS A 118 10.34 -11.67 -21.39
C LYS A 118 10.96 -11.13 -20.09
N VAL A 119 10.53 -9.96 -19.65
CA VAL A 119 11.03 -9.32 -18.40
C VAL A 119 10.11 -9.56 -17.19
N GLY A 120 9.03 -10.35 -17.35
CA GLY A 120 8.10 -10.69 -16.28
C GLY A 120 7.23 -9.53 -15.77
N PHE A 121 7.10 -8.43 -16.52
CA PHE A 121 6.27 -7.28 -16.15
C PHE A 121 4.81 -7.51 -16.57
N ALA A 122 3.86 -7.39 -15.62
CA ALA A 122 2.43 -7.38 -15.90
C ALA A 122 1.59 -6.94 -14.70
N ARG A 123 1.94 -7.45 -13.50
CA ARG A 123 1.23 -7.08 -12.27
C ARG A 123 1.68 -5.70 -11.80
N ILE A 124 0.72 -4.90 -11.37
CA ILE A 124 0.96 -3.61 -10.71
C ILE A 124 0.77 -3.82 -9.21
N PHE A 125 1.85 -3.57 -8.45
CA PHE A 125 1.82 -3.60 -6.99
C PHE A 125 0.83 -2.55 -6.47
N ARG A 126 0.14 -2.84 -5.37
CA ARG A 126 -0.73 -1.87 -4.71
C ARG A 126 -0.69 -2.06 -3.20
N SER A 127 -1.34 -1.17 -2.48
CA SER A 127 -1.41 -1.19 -1.02
C SER A 127 -2.38 -2.27 -0.51
N PRO A 128 -2.51 -2.52 0.81
CA PRO A 128 -3.54 -3.40 1.37
C PRO A 128 -4.95 -2.84 1.29
N THR A 129 -5.12 -1.54 1.06
CA THR A 129 -6.42 -0.87 0.97
C THR A 129 -6.44 0.15 -0.16
N LEU A 130 -7.63 0.38 -0.72
CA LEU A 130 -7.82 1.44 -1.72
C LEU A 130 -7.60 2.84 -1.11
N PHE A 131 -7.87 3.02 0.17
CA PHE A 131 -7.60 4.29 0.86
C PHE A 131 -6.10 4.63 0.82
N GLU A 132 -5.22 3.68 1.16
CA GLU A 132 -3.77 3.90 1.09
C GLU A 132 -3.32 4.21 -0.35
N ASP A 133 -3.86 3.52 -1.36
CA ASP A 133 -3.57 3.79 -2.78
C ASP A 133 -3.96 5.23 -3.18
N ILE A 134 -5.14 5.67 -2.77
CA ILE A 134 -5.66 7.01 -3.06
C ILE A 134 -4.80 8.07 -2.37
N VAL A 135 -4.51 7.92 -1.08
CA VAL A 135 -3.70 8.90 -0.35
C VAL A 135 -2.31 8.99 -0.95
N LYS A 136 -1.65 7.86 -1.23
CA LYS A 136 -0.34 7.85 -1.92
C LYS A 136 -0.40 8.57 -3.27
N SER A 137 -1.48 8.37 -4.04
CA SER A 137 -1.69 9.09 -5.32
C SER A 137 -1.82 10.60 -5.13
N VAL A 138 -2.48 11.07 -4.07
CA VAL A 138 -2.57 12.50 -3.71
C VAL A 138 -1.21 13.05 -3.30
N LEU A 139 -0.40 12.29 -2.55
CA LEU A 139 0.94 12.71 -2.14
C LEU A 139 1.86 12.95 -3.34
N LEU A 140 1.74 12.14 -4.39
CA LEU A 140 2.54 12.24 -5.61
C LEU A 140 2.21 13.46 -6.47
N CYS A 141 0.97 13.96 -6.41
CA CYS A 141 0.53 15.04 -7.27
C CYS A 141 1.29 16.34 -6.96
N ASN A 142 1.92 16.97 -7.96
CA ASN A 142 2.70 18.22 -7.82
C ASN A 142 3.71 18.19 -6.66
N CYS A 143 4.45 17.08 -6.55
CA CYS A 143 5.41 16.86 -5.48
C CYS A 143 6.67 16.18 -6.02
N THR A 144 7.83 16.47 -5.43
CA THR A 144 9.02 15.65 -5.70
C THR A 144 8.86 14.27 -5.06
N TRP A 145 9.59 13.30 -5.57
CA TRP A 145 9.57 11.93 -5.04
C TRP A 145 10.00 11.86 -3.57
N GLY A 146 11.14 12.46 -3.22
CA GLY A 146 11.62 12.50 -1.83
C GLY A 146 10.61 13.12 -0.87
N ARG A 147 9.98 14.23 -1.26
CA ARG A 147 8.92 14.86 -0.45
C ARG A 147 7.68 13.98 -0.31
N SER A 148 7.34 13.20 -1.34
CA SER A 148 6.23 12.23 -1.28
C SER A 148 6.52 11.10 -0.28
N LEU A 149 7.76 10.62 -0.23
CA LEU A 149 8.22 9.63 0.74
C LEU A 149 8.17 10.17 2.18
N GLU A 150 8.67 11.39 2.41
CA GLU A 150 8.62 12.05 3.71
C GLU A 150 7.19 12.20 4.23
N MET A 151 6.25 12.63 3.37
CA MET A 151 4.84 12.75 3.75
C MET A 151 4.21 11.39 4.09
N ALA A 152 4.53 10.35 3.32
CA ALA A 152 4.05 9.00 3.58
C ALA A 152 4.61 8.43 4.89
N GLU A 153 5.90 8.64 5.17
CA GLU A 153 6.51 8.26 6.45
C GLU A 153 5.87 9.00 7.61
N ALA A 154 5.67 10.31 7.49
CA ALA A 154 5.07 11.11 8.54
C ALA A 154 3.61 10.72 8.83
N LEU A 155 2.85 10.27 7.82
CA LEU A 155 1.51 9.71 8.02
C LEU A 155 1.54 8.39 8.80
N CYS A 156 2.51 7.50 8.52
CA CYS A 156 2.71 6.28 9.30
C CYS A 156 3.10 6.59 10.75
N ASP A 157 3.94 7.60 10.96
CA ASP A 157 4.37 8.05 12.29
C ASP A 157 3.23 8.68 13.11
N LEU A 158 2.30 9.36 12.44
CA LEU A 158 1.15 9.99 13.10
C LEU A 158 0.29 8.96 13.83
N GLN A 159 0.24 7.71 13.35
CA GLN A 159 -0.43 6.59 14.02
C GLN A 159 0.05 6.44 15.48
N GLN A 160 1.32 6.73 15.77
CA GLN A 160 1.91 6.63 17.11
C GLN A 160 1.29 7.61 18.13
N ARG A 161 0.86 8.79 17.68
CA ARG A 161 0.52 9.91 18.58
C ARG A 161 -0.94 9.90 19.05
N HIS A 162 -1.81 9.19 18.33
CA HIS A 162 -3.26 9.25 18.56
C HIS A 162 -3.90 7.90 18.90
N CYS A 163 -3.20 6.77 18.73
CA CYS A 163 -3.73 5.44 19.06
C CYS A 163 -3.50 4.97 20.52
N GLY A 164 -3.10 5.84 21.44
CA GLY A 164 -2.96 5.45 22.84
C GLY A 164 -2.75 6.62 23.79
N ASN A 165 -3.68 6.78 24.74
CA ASN A 165 -3.66 7.59 25.96
C ASN A 165 -2.95 8.97 25.91
N LYS A 166 -3.66 9.99 26.39
CA LYS A 166 -3.18 11.36 26.71
C LYS A 166 -2.00 11.44 27.72
N GLY A 167 -1.23 10.36 27.92
CA GLY A 167 -0.16 10.24 28.92
C GLY A 167 1.24 9.88 28.37
N SER A 168 1.43 9.58 27.09
CA SER A 168 2.77 9.29 26.58
C SER A 168 3.56 10.57 26.34
N LYS A 169 4.44 10.90 27.29
CA LYS A 169 5.30 12.09 27.32
C LYS A 169 5.91 12.41 25.94
N ARG A 170 5.75 13.68 25.55
CA ARG A 170 6.39 14.32 24.38
C ARG A 170 7.90 14.00 24.37
N LYS A 171 8.38 13.20 23.42
CA LYS A 171 9.81 13.23 23.07
C LYS A 171 10.00 14.33 22.04
N ARG A 172 10.50 15.49 22.50
CA ARG A 172 11.00 16.56 21.62
C ARG A 172 12.01 15.95 20.65
N TRP A 173 11.83 16.20 19.37
CA TRP A 173 12.92 16.02 18.40
C TRP A 173 13.92 17.15 18.66
N GLY A 174 14.91 16.85 19.50
CA GLY A 174 16.10 17.66 19.73
C GLY A 174 17.30 16.77 19.47
N GLY A 175 18.25 17.26 18.68
CA GLY A 175 19.34 16.48 18.10
C GLY A 175 20.30 15.82 19.08
N GLY A 176 21.13 14.94 18.51
CA GLY A 176 22.34 14.38 19.13
C GLY A 176 22.08 13.20 20.07
N GLY A 177 22.34 11.97 19.60
CA GLY A 177 22.44 10.81 20.49
C GLY A 177 22.26 9.46 19.81
N SER A 178 23.38 8.81 19.52
CA SER A 178 23.49 7.41 19.12
C SER A 178 22.89 6.44 20.16
N LYS A 179 21.94 5.61 19.72
CA LYS A 179 21.72 4.19 20.11
C LYS A 179 20.58 3.64 19.24
N THR A 180 20.96 2.77 18.31
CA THR A 180 20.14 2.13 17.27
C THR A 180 19.14 1.13 17.84
N VAL A 181 18.05 1.62 18.43
CA VAL A 181 16.83 0.81 18.52
C VAL A 181 16.07 1.03 17.22
N ALA A 182 16.00 0.01 16.36
CA ALA A 182 15.23 0.08 15.12
C ALA A 182 13.80 0.52 15.43
N LYS A 183 13.39 1.65 14.85
CA LYS A 183 12.05 2.21 15.03
C LYS A 183 11.02 1.17 14.54
N PRO A 184 10.00 0.80 15.34
CA PRO A 184 9.00 -0.17 14.92
C PRO A 184 8.23 0.35 13.71
N ILE A 185 8.11 -0.47 12.67
CA ILE A 185 7.39 -0.13 11.43
C ILE A 185 5.90 0.04 11.77
N ARG A 186 5.32 1.19 11.45
CA ARG A 186 3.91 1.54 11.71
C ARG A 186 3.06 1.41 10.46
N ASN A 187 1.76 1.20 10.64
CA ASN A 187 0.86 1.10 9.49
C ASN A 187 0.67 2.46 8.87
N PHE A 188 0.25 2.44 7.61
CA PHE A 188 -0.46 3.56 7.04
C PHE A 188 -1.77 3.80 7.81
N PRO A 189 -2.17 5.06 8.04
CA PRO A 189 -3.35 5.35 8.84
C PRO A 189 -4.66 4.90 8.14
N THR A 190 -5.67 4.54 8.94
CA THR A 190 -7.03 4.25 8.42
C THR A 190 -7.82 5.54 8.18
N PRO A 191 -8.91 5.48 7.38
CA PRO A 191 -9.85 6.59 7.30
C PRO A 191 -10.36 7.04 8.68
N LYS A 192 -10.61 6.09 9.59
CA LYS A 192 -11.05 6.39 10.96
C LYS A 192 -10.00 7.19 11.76
N GLU A 193 -8.74 6.77 11.69
CA GLU A 193 -7.63 7.45 12.38
C GLU A 193 -7.44 8.88 11.85
N ILE A 194 -7.58 9.10 10.53
CA ILE A 194 -7.49 10.44 9.92
C ILE A 194 -8.71 11.31 10.23
N ALA A 195 -9.93 10.76 10.15
CA ALA A 195 -11.17 11.53 10.31
C ALA A 195 -11.32 12.17 11.70
N CYS A 196 -10.69 11.58 12.72
CA CYS A 196 -10.64 12.10 14.09
C CYS A 196 -9.69 13.30 14.29
N LEU A 197 -8.99 13.73 13.24
CA LEU A 197 -8.03 14.85 13.30
C LEU A 197 -8.57 16.11 12.63
N ASP A 198 -7.80 17.18 12.73
CA ASP A 198 -7.99 18.44 12.01
C ASP A 198 -6.85 18.70 11.01
N GLU A 199 -7.09 19.62 10.09
CA GLU A 199 -6.13 19.99 9.04
C GLU A 199 -4.83 20.56 9.63
N GLU A 200 -4.93 21.33 10.72
CA GLU A 200 -3.77 21.93 11.38
C GLU A 200 -2.83 20.85 11.95
N THR A 201 -3.37 19.82 12.60
CA THR A 201 -2.61 18.71 13.17
C THR A 201 -1.96 17.86 12.09
N LEU A 202 -2.68 17.58 11.00
CA LEU A 202 -2.13 16.92 9.83
C LEU A 202 -0.96 17.70 9.22
N ASN A 203 -1.08 19.01 9.06
CA ASN A 203 -0.01 19.84 8.55
C ASN A 203 1.17 20.00 9.52
N ARG A 204 0.89 20.18 10.82
CA ARG A 204 1.90 20.27 11.87
C ARG A 204 2.77 19.02 11.97
N HIS A 205 2.23 17.86 11.63
CA HIS A 205 2.93 16.57 11.83
C HIS A 205 3.39 15.90 10.55
N CYS A 206 2.70 16.12 9.43
CA CYS A 206 2.99 15.48 8.15
C CYS A 206 3.37 16.49 7.05
N ASN A 207 3.16 17.78 7.28
CA ASN A 207 3.49 18.87 6.36
C ASN A 207 2.88 18.67 4.96
N LEU A 208 1.60 18.28 4.91
CA LEU A 208 0.91 17.88 3.67
C LEU A 208 0.56 19.07 2.76
N GLY A 209 0.57 20.30 3.30
CA GLY A 209 0.09 21.51 2.65
C GLY A 209 -1.40 21.41 2.32
N TYR A 210 -1.77 21.84 1.12
CA TYR A 210 -3.14 21.78 0.62
C TYR A 210 -3.73 20.35 0.58
N ARG A 211 -2.88 19.31 0.59
CA ARG A 211 -3.31 17.90 0.56
C ARG A 211 -3.98 17.48 1.87
N ALA A 212 -3.71 18.18 2.98
CA ALA A 212 -4.30 17.86 4.28
C ALA A 212 -5.83 17.91 4.23
N SER A 213 -6.41 18.99 3.69
CA SER A 213 -7.86 19.11 3.51
C SER A 213 -8.43 17.99 2.62
N ILE A 214 -7.78 17.68 1.49
CA ILE A 214 -8.22 16.63 0.56
C ILE A 214 -8.25 15.26 1.26
N ILE A 215 -7.20 14.90 1.99
CA ILE A 215 -7.08 13.62 2.68
C ILE A 215 -8.08 13.54 3.84
N LEU A 216 -8.31 14.64 4.56
CA LEU A 216 -9.26 14.72 5.66
C LEU A 216 -10.71 14.61 5.17
N ASP A 217 -11.07 15.31 4.09
CA ASP A 217 -12.39 15.23 3.46
C ASP A 217 -12.67 13.81 2.95
N LEU A 218 -11.68 13.19 2.28
CA LEU A 218 -11.76 11.78 1.86
C LEU A 218 -12.05 10.86 3.05
N ALA A 219 -11.28 10.98 4.13
CA ALA A 219 -11.43 10.15 5.31
C ALA A 219 -12.81 10.31 5.96
N ARG A 220 -13.30 11.55 6.09
CA ARG A 220 -14.63 11.84 6.67
C ARG A 220 -15.77 11.33 5.81
N ASN A 221 -15.68 11.49 4.49
CA ASN A 221 -16.67 10.97 3.54
C ASN A 221 -16.76 9.43 3.56
N ILE A 222 -15.64 8.76 3.81
CA ILE A 222 -15.65 7.30 4.02
C ILE A 222 -16.29 6.96 5.37
N GLN A 223 -15.92 7.66 6.44
CA GLN A 223 -16.42 7.36 7.79
C GLN A 223 -17.92 7.65 7.98
N ASN A 224 -18.46 8.67 7.31
CA ASN A 224 -19.89 8.99 7.36
C ASN A 224 -20.73 8.24 6.31
N GLY A 225 -20.10 7.41 5.47
CA GLY A 225 -20.76 6.59 4.45
C GLY A 225 -21.13 7.30 3.15
N SER A 226 -20.76 8.58 2.96
CA SER A 226 -21.02 9.30 1.70
C SER A 226 -20.16 8.78 0.53
N LEU A 227 -19.05 8.11 0.83
CA LEU A 227 -18.18 7.46 -0.14
C LEU A 227 -17.84 6.02 0.29
N ASN A 228 -18.41 5.03 -0.40
CA ASN A 228 -18.04 3.64 -0.22
C ASN A 228 -16.91 3.24 -1.18
N LEU A 229 -15.72 2.96 -0.64
CA LEU A 229 -14.58 2.55 -1.47
C LEU A 229 -14.73 1.14 -2.07
N ALA A 230 -15.52 0.26 -1.44
CA ALA A 230 -15.75 -1.10 -1.94
C ALA A 230 -16.45 -1.10 -3.31
N ASP A 231 -17.26 -0.06 -3.58
CA ASP A 231 -17.93 0.11 -4.87
C ASP A 231 -16.94 0.23 -6.04
N PHE A 232 -15.73 0.72 -5.80
CA PHE A 232 -14.72 0.88 -6.87
C PHE A 232 -13.93 -0.39 -7.14
N GLU A 233 -13.91 -1.34 -6.20
CA GLU A 233 -13.21 -2.63 -6.36
C GLU A 233 -14.15 -3.76 -6.80
N SER A 234 -15.46 -3.48 -6.94
CA SER A 234 -16.45 -4.45 -7.42
C SER A 234 -16.18 -4.88 -8.87
N ALA A 235 -16.41 -6.17 -9.15
CA ALA A 235 -16.24 -6.76 -10.47
C ALA A 235 -17.24 -6.24 -11.52
N THR A 236 -18.33 -5.60 -11.10
CA THR A 236 -19.41 -5.13 -11.97
C THR A 236 -19.22 -3.70 -12.49
N CYS A 237 -18.15 -3.02 -12.08
CA CYS A 237 -18.00 -1.60 -12.37
C CYS A 237 -17.27 -1.34 -13.70
N ASP A 238 -17.89 -0.48 -14.52
CA ASP A 238 -17.31 0.02 -15.75
C ASP A 238 -16.16 1.03 -15.49
N GLU A 239 -15.09 0.93 -16.26
CA GLU A 239 -13.89 1.76 -16.15
C GLU A 239 -14.22 3.26 -16.27
N SER A 240 -15.07 3.63 -17.24
CA SER A 240 -15.41 5.02 -17.52
C SER A 240 -16.26 5.61 -16.40
N SER A 241 -17.22 4.84 -15.89
CA SER A 241 -18.05 5.22 -14.74
C SER A 241 -17.21 5.45 -13.48
N ILE A 242 -16.29 4.53 -13.15
CA ILE A 242 -15.38 4.71 -12.01
C ILE A 242 -14.57 5.99 -12.19
N ARG A 243 -13.96 6.19 -13.37
CA ARG A 243 -13.13 7.36 -13.65
C ARG A 243 -13.91 8.66 -13.47
N GLN A 244 -15.13 8.74 -13.99
CA GLN A 244 -16.00 9.91 -13.86
C GLN A 244 -16.37 10.18 -12.39
N ARG A 245 -16.69 9.13 -11.62
CA ARG A 245 -16.96 9.27 -10.17
C ARG A 245 -15.74 9.79 -9.42
N LEU A 246 -14.55 9.26 -9.70
CA LEU A 246 -13.31 9.71 -9.06
C LEU A 246 -12.98 11.18 -9.41
N LEU A 247 -13.19 11.61 -10.65
CA LEU A 247 -12.96 13.01 -11.08
C LEU A 247 -13.92 14.00 -10.43
N LYS A 248 -15.08 13.56 -9.94
CA LYS A 248 -16.03 14.41 -9.19
C LYS A 248 -15.59 14.64 -7.74
N ILE A 249 -14.63 13.87 -7.23
CA ILE A 249 -14.12 14.04 -5.87
C ILE A 249 -13.20 15.27 -5.85
N LYS A 250 -13.50 16.23 -4.97
CA LYS A 250 -12.71 17.45 -4.80
C LYS A 250 -11.24 17.10 -4.52
N GLY A 251 -10.33 17.72 -5.28
CA GLY A 251 -8.90 17.48 -5.17
C GLY A 251 -8.38 16.32 -6.04
N PHE A 252 -9.24 15.56 -6.72
CA PHE A 252 -8.82 14.45 -7.59
C PHE A 252 -8.74 14.91 -9.04
N GLY A 253 -7.58 15.44 -9.41
CA GLY A 253 -7.27 15.79 -10.79
C GLY A 253 -6.95 14.57 -11.67
N PRO A 254 -6.80 14.77 -13.00
CA PRO A 254 -6.52 13.69 -13.96
C PRO A 254 -5.32 12.82 -13.60
N PHE A 255 -4.25 13.41 -13.04
CA PHE A 255 -3.06 12.69 -12.59
C PHE A 255 -3.37 11.73 -11.43
N THR A 256 -4.02 12.23 -10.38
CA THR A 256 -4.39 11.44 -9.20
C THR A 256 -5.32 10.30 -9.60
N VAL A 257 -6.34 10.60 -10.41
CA VAL A 257 -7.28 9.59 -10.93
C VAL A 257 -6.56 8.53 -11.77
N ALA A 258 -5.62 8.90 -12.64
CA ALA A 258 -4.88 7.92 -13.44
C ALA A 258 -4.07 6.93 -12.58
N ASN A 259 -3.48 7.39 -11.47
CA ASN A 259 -2.79 6.52 -10.51
C ASN A 259 -3.78 5.60 -9.77
N ILE A 260 -4.91 6.13 -9.31
CA ILE A 260 -5.96 5.33 -8.65
C ILE A 260 -6.49 4.24 -9.61
N MET A 261 -6.77 4.59 -10.86
CA MET A 261 -7.23 3.64 -11.89
C MET A 261 -6.20 2.52 -12.13
N MET A 262 -4.91 2.84 -12.09
CA MET A 262 -3.83 1.85 -12.17
C MET A 262 -3.88 0.87 -10.97
N CYS A 263 -4.06 1.38 -9.74
CA CYS A 263 -4.23 0.57 -8.54
C CYS A 263 -5.53 -0.27 -8.53
N LEU A 264 -6.55 0.17 -9.26
CA LEU A 264 -7.79 -0.60 -9.48
C LEU A 264 -7.65 -1.67 -10.57
N GLY A 265 -6.64 -1.56 -11.45
CA GLY A 265 -6.32 -2.57 -12.48
C GLY A 265 -6.72 -2.15 -13.89
N PHE A 266 -7.15 -0.90 -14.07
CA PHE A 266 -7.48 -0.33 -15.36
C PHE A 266 -6.22 0.26 -16.01
N THR A 267 -5.36 -0.62 -16.56
CA THR A 267 -4.04 -0.26 -17.10
C THR A 267 -4.05 0.04 -18.60
N LYS A 268 -5.08 -0.39 -19.34
CA LYS A 268 -5.17 -0.30 -20.82
C LYS A 268 -4.95 1.11 -21.38
N ARG A 269 -5.49 2.14 -20.70
CA ARG A 269 -5.38 3.54 -21.13
C ARG A 269 -4.32 4.34 -20.37
N SER A 270 -4.00 3.91 -19.15
CA SER A 270 -3.05 4.59 -18.27
C SER A 270 -1.62 4.45 -18.80
N LEU A 271 -1.25 3.25 -19.28
CA LEU A 271 0.09 2.96 -19.83
C LEU A 271 0.39 3.68 -21.16
N SER A 272 -0.63 3.99 -21.98
CA SER A 272 -0.42 4.79 -23.21
C SER A 272 -0.20 6.28 -22.92
N THR A 273 -0.78 6.80 -21.84
CA THR A 273 -0.57 8.20 -21.39
C THR A 273 0.69 8.39 -20.56
N LEU A 274 1.28 7.31 -20.06
CA LEU A 274 2.36 7.34 -19.11
C LEU A 274 3.64 6.79 -19.76
N ARG A 275 4.58 7.69 -20.08
CA ARG A 275 6.01 7.42 -20.34
C ARG A 275 6.72 6.76 -19.11
N LEU A 276 6.02 5.94 -18.33
CA LEU A 276 6.46 5.42 -17.04
C LEU A 276 7.44 4.26 -17.18
N SER A 277 7.46 3.51 -18.30
CA SER A 277 8.44 2.44 -18.49
C SER A 277 9.89 2.95 -18.51
N ASN A 278 10.12 4.20 -18.96
CA ASN A 278 11.46 4.80 -19.01
C ASN A 278 11.80 5.64 -17.76
N ILE A 279 10.80 6.17 -17.05
CA ILE A 279 11.01 6.97 -15.84
C ILE A 279 11.32 6.08 -14.63
N TRP A 280 10.61 4.96 -14.46
CA TRP A 280 10.86 4.06 -13.32
C TRP A 280 12.16 3.27 -13.44
N LYS A 281 12.57 2.88 -14.66
CA LYS A 281 13.89 2.25 -14.90
C LYS A 281 15.06 3.17 -14.53
N ARG A 282 14.87 4.50 -14.58
CA ARG A 282 15.91 5.47 -14.17
C ARG A 282 15.96 5.70 -12.66
N LEU A 283 14.85 5.49 -11.94
CA LEU A 283 14.77 5.68 -10.49
C LEU A 283 15.26 4.47 -9.68
N ILE A 284 15.35 3.28 -10.28
CA ILE A 284 15.91 2.08 -9.63
C ILE A 284 17.46 2.05 -9.68
N ASN A 285 18.08 2.93 -10.48
CA ASN A 285 19.55 3.04 -10.59
C ASN A 285 20.16 4.16 -9.73
N TYR A 286 19.46 4.62 -8.68
CA TYR A 286 19.98 5.52 -7.65
C TYR A 286 19.70 4.96 -6.25
#